data_AF-A0AAV3QIE6-F1
#
_entry.id   AF-A0AAV3QIE6-F1
#
_cell.length_a   1.000
_cell.length_b   1.000
_cell.length_c   1.000
_cell.angle_alpha   90.00
_cell.angle_beta   90.00
_cell.angle_gamma   90.00
#
_symmetry.space_group_name_H-M   'P 1'
#
loop_
_entity.id
_entity.type
_entity.pdbx_description
1 polymer ?
#
loop_
_entity_poly.entity_id
_entity_poly.type
_entity_poly.pdbx_seq_one_letter_code
_entity_poly.pdbx_strand_id
1 'polypeptide(L)' 'MKLPVLDAPFQGNALIIYVVAQERSVGALLAKENGKAKENALYYLSRMMKPNELKYARIERLCLTLIILSES' A
#
# COMPACT_ATOMS: atom_id res chain seq x y z
N MET A 1 6.75 14.84 13.97
CA MET A 1 6.00 14.03 12.99
C MET A 1 5.14 13.05 13.78
N LYS A 2 3.81 13.15 13.72
CA LYS A 2 2.93 12.22 14.45
C LYS A 2 2.78 10.97 13.59
N LEU A 3 3.23 9.82 14.09
CA LEU A 3 3.02 8.55 13.40
C LEU A 3 1.49 8.32 13.30
N PRO A 4 0.96 7.96 12.13
CA PRO A 4 -0.44 7.58 12.03
C PRO A 4 -0.67 6.39 12.96
N VAL A 5 -1.71 6.49 13.79
CA VAL A 5 -2.13 5.40 14.66
C VAL A 5 -2.78 4.36 13.76
N LEU A 6 -2.14 3.19 13.64
CA LEU A 6 -2.68 2.08 12.86
C LEU A 6 -3.91 1.54 13.58
N ASP A 7 -5.03 1.52 12.88
CA ASP A 7 -6.31 1.02 13.38
C ASP A 7 -6.41 -0.50 13.14
N ALA A 8 -7.20 -1.21 13.95
CA ALA A 8 -7.35 -2.65 13.78
C ALA A 8 -8.28 -2.97 12.58
N PRO A 9 -7.97 -3.99 11.76
CA PRO A 9 -8.88 -4.43 10.70
C PRO A 9 -10.15 -5.01 11.33
N PHE A 10 -11.30 -4.44 10.99
CA PHE A 10 -12.63 -4.92 11.44
C PHE A 10 -13.41 -5.46 10.23
N GLN A 11 -13.86 -6.71 10.33
CA GLN A 11 -14.65 -7.38 9.30
C GLN A 11 -15.90 -6.58 8.92
N GLY A 12 -16.09 -6.31 7.62
CA GLY A 12 -17.28 -5.66 7.09
C GLY A 12 -17.13 -4.20 6.66
N ASN A 13 -15.94 -3.60 6.75
CA ASN A 13 -15.69 -2.25 6.20
C ASN A 13 -14.96 -2.33 4.85
N ALA A 14 -15.29 -1.41 3.94
CA ALA A 14 -14.55 -1.26 2.70
C ALA A 14 -13.10 -0.83 2.98
N LEU A 15 -12.17 -1.53 2.33
CA LEU A 15 -10.75 -1.22 2.38
C LEU A 15 -10.36 -0.49 1.10
N ILE A 16 -9.58 0.57 1.26
CA ILE A 16 -9.02 1.36 0.17
C ILE A 16 -7.52 1.08 0.11
N ILE A 17 -7.04 0.71 -1.07
CA ILE A 17 -5.61 0.46 -1.30
C ILE A 17 -5.09 1.56 -2.22
N TYR A 18 -4.12 2.33 -1.72
CA TYR A 18 -3.33 3.23 -2.52
C TYR A 18 -2.02 2.56 -2.88
N VAL A 19 -1.67 2.50 -4.16
CA VAL A 19 -0.40 1.96 -4.65
C VAL A 19 0.39 3.04 -5.39
N VAL A 20 1.71 3.04 -5.21
CA VAL A 20 2.63 3.92 -5.93
C VAL A 20 3.83 3.12 -6.41
N ALA A 21 4.17 3.32 -7.69
CA ALA A 21 5.39 2.81 -8.28
C ALA A 21 6.25 4.00 -8.74
N GLN A 22 7.41 4.16 -8.10
CA GLN A 22 8.41 5.15 -8.47
C GLN A 22 9.48 4.50 -9.34
N GLU A 23 10.53 5.25 -9.70
CA GLU A 23 11.62 4.72 -10.52
C GLU A 23 12.37 3.57 -9.87
N ARG A 24 12.57 3.63 -8.54
CA ARG A 24 13.41 2.68 -7.79
C ARG A 24 12.73 2.05 -6.58
N SER A 25 11.50 2.42 -6.29
CA SER A 25 10.75 1.92 -5.15
C SER A 25 9.29 1.72 -5.51
N VAL A 26 8.66 0.85 -4.72
CA VAL A 26 7.21 0.64 -4.72
C VAL A 26 6.70 0.81 -3.31
N GLY A 27 5.46 1.26 -3.18
CA GLY A 27 4.82 1.40 -1.89
C GLY A 27 3.31 1.29 -1.99
N ALA A 28 2.71 0.90 -0.86
CA ALA A 28 1.27 0.83 -0.74
C ALA A 28 0.82 1.34 0.63
N LEU A 29 -0.38 1.91 0.67
CA LEU A 29 -1.09 2.24 1.89
C LEU A 29 -2.44 1.53 1.86
N LEU A 30 -2.67 0.67 2.84
CA LEU A 30 -3.98 0.13 3.12
C LEU A 30 -4.69 1.07 4.09
N ALA A 31 -5.85 1.55 3.70
CA ALA A 31 -6.68 2.42 4.50
C ALA A 31 -8.09 1.84 4.63
N LYS A 32 -8.77 2.24 5.70
CA LYS A 32 -10.16 1.88 5.97
C LYS A 32 -11.04 3.11 5.78
N GLU A 33 -12.15 2.93 5.06
CA GLU A 33 -13.19 3.95 5.01
C GLU A 33 -14.04 3.89 6.27
N ASN A 34 -13.98 4.94 7.10
CA ASN A 34 -14.77 5.02 8.34
C ASN A 34 -15.95 5.98 8.19
N GLY A 35 -16.81 5.81 7.17
CA GLY A 35 -18.17 6.39 7.01
C GLY A 35 -18.36 7.92 7.14
N LYS A 36 -17.34 8.68 7.52
CA LYS A 36 -17.34 10.11 7.88
C LYS A 36 -16.26 10.87 7.12
N ALA A 37 -15.95 10.44 5.89
CA ALA A 37 -14.90 11.00 5.04
C ALA A 37 -13.49 11.00 5.67
N LYS A 38 -13.27 10.16 6.69
CA LYS A 38 -11.98 10.01 7.36
C LYS A 38 -11.46 8.60 7.12
N GLU A 39 -10.35 8.54 6.40
CA GLU A 39 -9.64 7.29 6.13
C GLU A 39 -8.59 7.06 7.22
N ASN A 40 -8.65 5.89 7.85
CA ASN A 40 -7.62 5.48 8.81
C ASN A 40 -6.65 4.55 8.10
N ALA A 41 -5.36 4.91 8.09
CA ALA A 41 -4.30 4.03 7.61
C ALA A 41 -4.20 2.79 8.52
N LEU A 42 -4.29 1.61 7.91
CA LEU A 42 -4.13 0.31 8.57
C LEU A 42 -2.71 -0.22 8.42
N TYR A 43 -2.13 -0.06 7.22
CA TYR A 43 -0.81 -0.61 6.91
C TYR A 43 -0.09 0.24 5.87
N TYR A 44 1.22 0.41 6.04
CA TYR A 44 2.09 1.09 5.09
C TYR A 44 3.23 0.16 4.66
N LEU A 45 3.35 -0.04 3.36
CA LEU A 45 4.42 -0.78 2.72
C LEU A 45 5.30 0.18 1.91
N SER A 46 6.62 0.09 2.08
CA SER A 46 7.58 0.74 1.19
C SER A 46 8.79 -0.14 1.02
N ARG A 47 9.12 -0.47 -0.23
CA ARG A 47 10.20 -1.39 -0.57
C ARG A 47 10.99 -0.85 -1.76
N MET A 48 12.32 -0.90 -1.67
CA MET A 48 13.17 -0.68 -2.84
C MET A 48 13.04 -1.86 -3.81
N MET A 49 12.99 -1.55 -5.10
CA MET A 49 12.97 -2.56 -6.15
C MET A 49 14.37 -3.15 -6.35
N LYS A 50 14.42 -4.47 -6.53
CA LYS A 50 15.65 -5.18 -6.90
C LYS A 50 16.08 -4.82 -8.32
N PRO A 51 17.36 -4.96 -8.70
CA PRO A 51 17.84 -4.58 -10.03
C PRO A 51 17.10 -5.21 -11.22
N ASN A 52 16.55 -6.43 -11.04
CA ASN A 52 15.70 -7.08 -12.03
C ASN A 52 14.30 -6.46 -12.11
N GLU A 53 13.71 -6.08 -10.98
CA GLU A 53 12.40 -5.45 -10.87
C GLU A 53 12.39 -4.02 -11.44
N LEU A 54 13.54 -3.33 -11.46
CA LEU A 54 13.68 -2.02 -12.12
C LEU A 54 13.37 -2.06 -13.63
N LYS A 55 13.47 -3.24 -14.26
CA LYS A 55 13.18 -3.42 -15.69
C LYS A 55 11.70 -3.59 -15.99
N TYR A 56 10.88 -3.80 -14.96
CA TYR A 56 9.44 -4.01 -15.11
C TYR A 56 8.76 -2.75 -15.66
N ALA A 57 7.75 -2.96 -16.49
CA ALA A 57 6.85 -1.90 -16.94
C ALA A 57 6.08 -1.32 -15.75
N ARG A 58 5.54 -0.11 -15.90
CA ARG A 58 4.83 0.58 -14.82
C ARG A 58 3.69 -0.26 -14.23
N ILE A 59 2.93 -0.97 -15.06
CA ILE A 59 1.83 -1.83 -14.61
C ILE A 59 2.33 -3.04 -13.81
N GLU A 60 3.42 -3.66 -14.25
CA GLU A 60 4.04 -4.80 -13.56
C GLU A 60 4.58 -4.40 -12.18
N ARG A 61 5.13 -3.19 -12.04
CA ARG A 61 5.56 -2.65 -10.75
C ARG A 61 4.38 -2.43 -9.79
N LEU A 62 3.23 -2.00 -10.30
CA LEU A 62 2.01 -1.87 -9.51
C LEU A 62 1.50 -3.25 -9.06
N CYS A 63 1.47 -4.24 -9.95
CA CYS A 63 1.13 -5.62 -9.59
C CYS A 63 2.09 -6.21 -8.55
N LEU A 64 3.39 -6.00 -8.70
CA LEU A 64 4.41 -6.39 -7.72
C LEU A 64 4.11 -5.79 -6.34
N THR A 65 3.72 -4.52 -6.29
CA THR A 65 3.35 -3.84 -5.04
C THR A 65 2.18 -4.54 -4.35
N LEU A 66 1.15 -4.91 -5.11
CA LEU A 66 -0.03 -5.60 -4.59
C LEU A 66 0.31 -7.00 -4.07
N ILE A 67 1.17 -7.75 -4.76
CA ILE A 67 1.63 -9.07 -4.31
C ILE A 67 2.35 -8.96 -2.98
N ILE A 68 3.29 -8.01 -2.86
CA ILE A 68 4.04 -7.82 -1.60
C ILE A 68 3.08 -7.44 -0.46
N LEU A 69 2.12 -6.54 -0.73
CA LEU A 69 1.13 -6.13 0.26
C LEU A 69 0.26 -7.31 0.73
N SER A 70 -0.06 -8.25 -0.17
CA SER A 70 -0.84 -9.46 0.19
C SER A 70 -0.06 -10.51 0.98
N GLU A 71 1.28 -10.48 0.93
CA GLU A 71 2.16 -11.37 1.70
C GLU A 71 2.59 -10.76 3.05
N SER A 72 2.19 -9.52 3.34
CA SER A 72 2.61 -8.75 4.51
C SER A 72 1.75 -8.97 5.75
#